data_AF-A0A3E0I9B8-F1
#
_entry.id   AF-A0A3E0I9B8-F1
#
_cell.length_a   1.000
_cell.length_b   1.000
_cell.length_c   1.000
_cell.angle_alpha   90.00
_cell.angle_beta   90.00
_cell.angle_gamma   90.00
#
_symmetry.space_group_name_H-M   'P 1'
#
loop_
_entity.id
_entity.type
_entity.pdbx_description
1 polymer ?
#
loop_
_entity_poly.entity_id
_entity_poly.type
_entity_poly.pdbx_seq_one_letter_code
_entity_poly.pdbx_strand_id
1 'polypeptide(L)'
;MTDIEDLTARIRAFADARDWARFHTPKNLAMALAGEAGELLAELQWLSDEEIRTGLSEPELRARVAMEVADVFLYLVRFADVTGIDLAQAALDKLARNELRYPVEKSRGNATKHDRL
;
A
#
# COMPACT_ATOMS: atom_id res chain seq x y z
N MET A 1 -3.72 4.85 -17.77
CA MET A 1 -3.60 4.60 -16.32
C MET A 1 -4.93 4.02 -15.88
N THR A 2 -4.94 2.88 -15.22
CA THR A 2 -6.15 2.38 -14.56
C THR A 2 -6.35 3.21 -13.30
N ASP A 3 -7.54 3.78 -13.09
CA ASP A 3 -7.85 4.45 -11.84
C ASP A 3 -8.30 3.44 -10.76
N ILE A 4 -8.49 3.93 -9.54
CA ILE A 4 -8.83 3.08 -8.38
C ILE A 4 -10.23 2.45 -8.55
N GLU A 5 -11.15 3.13 -9.24
CA GLU A 5 -12.52 2.64 -9.45
C GLU A 5 -12.54 1.46 -10.41
N ASP A 6 -11.85 1.59 -11.56
CA ASP A 6 -11.66 0.50 -12.52
C ASP A 6 -11.00 -0.72 -11.87
N LEU A 7 -9.98 -0.48 -11.03
CA LEU A 7 -9.31 -1.56 -10.30
C LEU A 7 -10.24 -2.24 -9.30
N THR A 8 -11.00 -1.45 -8.54
CA THR A 8 -11.99 -1.95 -7.58
C THR A 8 -13.02 -2.85 -8.28
N ALA A 9 -13.53 -2.42 -9.43
CA ALA A 9 -14.48 -3.21 -10.22
C ALA A 9 -13.89 -4.55 -10.68
N ARG A 10 -12.62 -4.55 -11.13
CA ARG A 10 -11.92 -5.78 -11.54
C ARG A 10 -11.68 -6.74 -10.39
N ILE A 11 -11.26 -6.25 -9.22
CA ILE A 11 -11.07 -7.08 -8.03
C ILE A 11 -12.39 -7.68 -7.57
N ARG A 12 -13.47 -6.89 -7.58
CA ARG A 12 -14.81 -7.37 -7.23
C ARG A 12 -15.25 -8.50 -8.18
N ALA A 13 -15.15 -8.28 -9.49
CA ALA A 13 -15.47 -9.31 -10.48
C ALA A 13 -14.61 -10.57 -10.32
N PHE A 14 -13.32 -10.43 -10.02
CA PHE A 14 -12.42 -11.56 -9.77
C PHE A 14 -12.84 -12.39 -8.55
N ALA A 15 -13.22 -11.72 -7.46
CA ALA A 15 -13.66 -12.35 -6.22
C ALA A 15 -15.04 -13.02 -6.38
N ASP A 16 -15.99 -12.34 -7.03
CA ASP A 16 -17.35 -12.84 -7.24
C ASP A 16 -17.34 -14.08 -8.14
N ALA A 17 -16.51 -14.09 -9.19
CA ALA A 17 -16.34 -15.26 -10.06
C ALA A 17 -15.84 -16.53 -9.33
N ARG A 18 -15.35 -16.39 -8.09
CA ARG A 18 -14.83 -17.49 -7.26
C ARG A 18 -15.65 -17.70 -5.99
N ASP A 19 -16.77 -16.99 -5.80
CA ASP A 19 -17.53 -16.95 -4.55
C ASP A 19 -16.65 -16.56 -3.34
N TRP A 20 -15.64 -15.72 -3.55
CA TRP A 20 -14.69 -15.32 -2.50
C TRP A 20 -15.17 -14.13 -1.67
N ALA A 21 -16.21 -13.42 -2.11
CA ALA A 21 -16.79 -12.30 -1.38
C ALA A 21 -17.12 -12.66 0.09
N ARG A 22 -17.53 -13.90 0.35
CA ARG A 22 -17.79 -14.43 1.71
C ARG A 22 -16.58 -14.46 2.64
N PHE A 23 -15.36 -14.54 2.10
CA PHE A 23 -14.12 -14.56 2.88
C PHE A 23 -13.53 -13.16 3.07
N HIS A 24 -13.96 -12.20 2.24
CA HIS A 24 -13.48 -10.81 2.22
C HIS A 24 -14.15 -9.98 3.33
N THR A 25 -14.08 -10.46 4.58
CA THR A 25 -14.48 -9.66 5.75
C THR A 25 -13.41 -8.60 6.06
N PRO A 26 -13.76 -7.46 6.69
CA PRO A 26 -12.76 -6.43 7.03
C PRO A 26 -11.57 -6.97 7.83
N LYS A 27 -11.82 -7.87 8.79
CA LYS A 27 -10.76 -8.52 9.58
C LYS A 27 -9.82 -9.36 8.69
N ASN A 28 -10.37 -10.20 7.82
CA ASN A 28 -9.57 -11.08 6.98
C ASN A 28 -8.74 -10.29 5.97
N LEU A 29 -9.33 -9.26 5.36
CA LEU A 29 -8.63 -8.38 4.42
C LEU A 29 -7.50 -7.61 5.10
N ALA A 30 -7.71 -7.09 6.32
CA ALA A 30 -6.66 -6.43 7.09
C ALA A 30 -5.51 -7.39 7.45
N MET A 31 -5.85 -8.65 7.78
CA MET A 31 -4.84 -9.68 8.03
C MET A 31 -4.06 -10.05 6.76
N ALA A 32 -4.73 -10.21 5.62
CA ALA A 32 -4.08 -10.48 4.34
C ALA A 32 -3.15 -9.33 3.93
N LEU A 33 -3.61 -8.08 4.03
CA LEU A 33 -2.80 -6.89 3.80
C LEU A 33 -1.53 -6.87 4.68
N ALA A 34 -1.65 -7.24 5.95
CA ALA A 34 -0.49 -7.33 6.84
C ALA A 34 0.47 -8.46 6.43
N GLY A 35 -0.05 -9.56 5.89
CA GLY A 35 0.72 -10.65 5.30
C GLY A 35 1.56 -10.17 4.12
N GLU A 36 0.93 -9.54 3.12
CA GLU A 36 1.64 -9.04 1.92
C GLU A 36 2.66 -7.95 2.24
N ALA A 37 2.38 -7.11 3.26
CA ALA A 37 3.37 -6.17 3.75
C ALA A 37 4.60 -6.87 4.36
N GLY A 38 4.40 -8.06 4.94
CA GLY A 38 5.45 -8.95 5.40
C GLY A 38 6.20 -9.64 4.26
N GLU A 39 5.53 -10.01 3.16
CA GLU A 39 6.19 -10.56 1.96
C GLU A 39 7.05 -9.50 1.26
N LEU A 40 6.55 -8.26 1.15
CA LEU A 40 7.34 -7.11 0.69
C LEU A 40 8.59 -6.89 1.57
N LEU A 41 8.45 -7.01 2.89
CA LEU A 41 9.60 -6.95 3.80
C LEU A 41 10.59 -8.09 3.52
N ALA A 42 10.08 -9.31 3.31
CA ALA A 42 10.91 -10.50 3.12
C ALA A 42 11.81 -10.41 1.88
N GLU A 43 11.34 -9.75 0.81
CA GLU A 43 12.15 -9.46 -0.39
C GLU A 43 13.36 -8.55 -0.12
N LEU A 44 13.32 -7.76 0.96
CA LEU A 44 14.33 -6.75 1.28
C LEU A 44 15.16 -7.06 2.52
N GLN A 45 14.66 -7.90 3.44
CA GLN A 45 15.15 -8.02 4.82
C GLN A 45 16.64 -8.38 4.99
N TRP A 46 17.25 -9.03 3.98
CA TRP A 46 18.66 -9.47 4.02
C TRP A 46 19.58 -8.63 3.14
N LEU A 47 19.05 -7.60 2.47
CA LEU A 47 19.80 -6.73 1.57
C LEU A 47 20.19 -5.44 2.29
N SER A 48 21.39 -4.94 2.04
CA SER A 48 21.79 -3.57 2.37
C SER A 48 21.11 -2.55 1.47
N ASP A 49 21.05 -1.29 1.90
CA ASP A 49 20.48 -0.19 1.09
C ASP A 49 21.14 -0.07 -0.30
N GLU A 50 22.45 -0.37 -0.39
CA GLU A 50 23.21 -0.34 -1.65
C GLU A 50 22.82 -1.51 -2.58
N GLU A 51 22.63 -2.70 -2.02
CA GLU A 51 22.15 -3.88 -2.76
C GLU A 51 20.71 -3.67 -3.23
N ILE A 52 19.84 -3.08 -2.41
CA ILE A 52 18.47 -2.74 -2.81
C ILE A 52 18.49 -1.74 -3.96
N ARG A 53 19.26 -0.65 -3.83
CA ARG A 53 19.33 0.41 -4.86
C ARG A 53 19.79 -0.15 -6.21
N THR A 54 20.81 -1.00 -6.18
CA THR A 54 21.34 -1.64 -7.41
C THR A 54 20.36 -2.69 -7.94
N GLY A 55 19.88 -3.58 -7.06
CA GLY A 55 18.99 -4.67 -7.44
C GLY A 55 17.61 -4.23 -7.94
N LEU A 56 17.09 -3.07 -7.52
CA LEU A 56 15.84 -2.51 -8.08
C LEU A 56 15.96 -2.06 -9.54
N SER A 57 17.18 -1.94 -10.05
CA SER A 57 17.46 -1.74 -11.48
C SER A 57 17.53 -3.07 -12.24
N GLU A 58 17.74 -4.18 -11.53
CA GLU A 58 17.78 -5.52 -12.10
C GLU A 58 16.36 -6.11 -12.27
N PRO A 59 16.08 -6.82 -13.38
CA PRO A 59 14.73 -7.30 -13.66
C PRO A 59 14.15 -8.22 -12.58
N GLU A 60 14.98 -9.05 -11.95
CA GLU A 60 14.54 -10.11 -11.04
C GLU A 60 14.04 -9.57 -9.70
N LEU A 61 14.86 -8.79 -8.98
CA LEU A 61 14.44 -8.19 -7.70
C LEU A 61 13.32 -7.19 -7.92
N ARG A 62 13.40 -6.37 -8.98
CA ARG A 62 12.35 -5.41 -9.32
C ARG A 62 11.01 -6.11 -9.54
N ALA A 63 10.98 -7.24 -10.23
CA ALA A 63 9.76 -7.98 -10.50
C ALA A 63 9.12 -8.51 -9.21
N ARG A 64 9.92 -9.14 -8.32
CA ARG A 64 9.39 -9.66 -7.05
C ARG A 64 8.85 -8.56 -6.16
N VAL A 65 9.62 -7.49 -5.94
CA VAL A 65 9.17 -6.32 -5.18
C VAL A 65 7.91 -5.70 -5.78
N ALA A 66 7.82 -5.63 -7.12
CA ALA A 66 6.63 -5.08 -7.78
C ALA A 66 5.38 -5.92 -7.55
N MET A 67 5.50 -7.25 -7.47
CA MET A 67 4.39 -8.14 -7.15
C MET A 67 3.89 -7.90 -5.72
N GLU A 68 4.79 -7.87 -4.74
CA GLU A 68 4.38 -7.67 -3.34
C GLU A 68 3.79 -6.27 -3.10
N VAL A 69 4.33 -5.23 -3.76
CA VAL A 69 3.73 -3.89 -3.75
C VAL A 69 2.32 -3.90 -4.36
N ALA A 70 2.12 -4.66 -5.44
CA ALA A 70 0.82 -4.80 -6.06
C ALA A 70 -0.15 -5.53 -5.12
N ASP A 71 0.27 -6.61 -4.45
CA ASP A 71 -0.60 -7.38 -3.55
C ASP A 71 -1.03 -6.54 -2.33
N VAL A 72 -0.10 -5.80 -1.71
CA VAL A 72 -0.44 -4.81 -0.66
C VAL A 72 -1.49 -3.82 -1.16
N PHE A 73 -1.33 -3.30 -2.38
CA PHE A 73 -2.27 -2.34 -2.94
C PHE A 73 -3.63 -2.96 -3.25
N LEU A 74 -3.68 -4.17 -3.82
CA LEU A 74 -4.92 -4.88 -4.15
C LEU A 74 -5.74 -5.17 -2.90
N TYR A 75 -5.12 -5.63 -1.81
CA TYR A 75 -5.84 -5.83 -0.55
C TYR A 75 -6.29 -4.52 0.09
N LEU A 76 -5.52 -3.43 0.00
CA LEU A 76 -5.94 -2.13 0.51
C LEU A 76 -7.17 -1.61 -0.26
N VAL A 77 -7.15 -1.71 -1.59
CA VAL A 77 -8.28 -1.33 -2.44
C VAL A 77 -9.50 -2.19 -2.11
N ARG A 78 -9.35 -3.51 -1.97
CA ARG A 78 -10.47 -4.38 -1.61
C ARG A 78 -10.99 -4.13 -0.20
N PHE A 79 -10.11 -3.83 0.74
CA PHE A 79 -10.49 -3.44 2.09
C PHE A 79 -11.34 -2.17 2.07
N ALA A 80 -10.91 -1.15 1.34
CA ALA A 80 -11.64 0.10 1.18
C ALA A 80 -13.03 -0.14 0.55
N ASP A 81 -13.10 -0.95 -0.52
CA ASP A 81 -14.35 -1.34 -1.18
C ASP A 81 -15.34 -2.01 -0.21
N VAL A 82 -14.90 -3.02 0.54
CA VAL A 82 -15.74 -3.75 1.49
C VAL A 82 -16.19 -2.88 2.67
N THR A 83 -15.39 -1.89 3.06
CA THR A 83 -15.69 -1.01 4.20
C THR A 83 -16.40 0.28 3.80
N GLY A 84 -16.57 0.54 2.50
CA GLY A 84 -17.17 1.77 1.98
C GLY A 84 -16.28 3.01 2.18
N ILE A 85 -14.97 2.82 2.32
CA ILE A 85 -14.00 3.92 2.43
C ILE A 85 -13.64 4.39 1.02
N ASP A 86 -13.84 5.68 0.74
CA ASP A 86 -13.24 6.32 -0.43
C ASP A 86 -11.72 6.45 -0.19
N LEU A 87 -10.95 5.56 -0.79
CA LEU A 87 -9.51 5.47 -0.57
C LEU A 87 -8.77 6.71 -1.08
N ALA A 88 -9.20 7.29 -2.22
CA ALA A 88 -8.58 8.46 -2.80
C ALA A 88 -8.83 9.69 -1.94
N GLN A 89 -10.09 9.92 -1.55
CA GLN A 89 -10.44 11.05 -0.67
C GLN A 89 -9.77 10.92 0.71
N ALA A 90 -9.75 9.71 1.29
CA ALA A 90 -9.08 9.46 2.57
C ALA A 90 -7.58 9.78 2.50
N ALA A 91 -6.92 9.46 1.37
CA ALA A 91 -5.51 9.79 1.16
C ALA A 91 -5.28 11.32 1.03
N LEU A 92 -6.14 12.02 0.28
CA LEU A 92 -6.08 13.48 0.13
C LEU A 92 -6.27 14.19 1.48
N ASP A 93 -7.28 13.80 2.25
CA ASP A 93 -7.55 14.34 3.58
C ASP A 93 -6.35 14.09 4.52
N LYS A 94 -5.74 12.91 4.42
CA LYS A 94 -4.57 12.57 5.22
C LYS A 94 -3.34 13.39 4.84
N LEU A 95 -3.14 13.66 3.54
CA LEU A 95 -2.06 14.52 3.04
C LEU A 95 -2.22 15.96 3.55
N ALA A 96 -3.42 16.55 3.43
CA ALA A 96 -3.70 17.89 3.94
C ALA A 96 -3.42 17.99 5.45
N ARG A 97 -3.78 16.97 6.23
CA ARG A 97 -3.44 16.91 7.66
C ARG A 97 -1.94 16.76 7.91
N ASN A 98 -1.21 16.06 7.05
CA ASN A 98 0.24 15.90 7.18
C ASN A 98 0.97 17.21 6.85
N GLU A 99 0.51 17.99 5.88
CA GLU A 99 1.08 19.30 5.55
C GLU A 99 0.98 20.27 6.73
N LEU A 100 -0.17 20.28 7.43
CA LEU A 100 -0.34 21.06 8.66
C LEU A 100 0.56 20.56 9.81
N ARG A 101 0.78 19.24 9.86
CA ARG A 101 1.58 18.58 10.90
C ARG A 101 3.09 18.73 10.69
N TYR A 102 3.53 18.88 9.44
CA TYR A 102 4.93 18.96 9.05
C TYR A 102 5.16 20.15 8.09
N PRO A 103 5.11 21.40 8.60
CA PRO A 103 5.35 22.59 7.78
C PRO A 103 6.78 22.57 7.19
N VAL A 104 6.92 23.01 5.94
CA VAL A 104 8.20 22.96 5.19
C VAL A 104 9.34 23.63 5.96
N GLU A 105 9.05 24.77 6.56
CA GLU A 105 9.98 25.62 7.31
C GLU A 105 10.58 24.91 8.53
N LYS A 106 9.86 23.93 9.08
CA LYS A 106 10.28 23.16 10.27
C LYS A 106 10.76 21.75 9.93
N SER A 107 10.28 21.18 8.83
CA SER A 107 10.48 19.76 8.50
C SER A 107 11.47 19.51 7.37
N ARG A 108 11.90 20.53 6.61
CA ARG A 108 12.83 20.34 5.49
C ARG A 108 14.16 19.75 5.96
N GLY A 109 14.47 18.53 5.50
CA GLY A 109 15.70 17.81 5.86
C GLY A 109 15.73 17.29 7.31
N ASN A 110 14.60 17.34 8.03
CA ASN A 110 14.52 16.93 9.43
C ASN A 110 13.46 15.81 9.59
N ALA A 111 13.92 14.60 9.93
CA ALA A 111 13.05 13.45 10.18
C ALA A 111 12.45 13.44 11.61
N THR A 112 12.68 14.49 12.39
CA THR A 112 12.14 14.62 13.75
C THR A 112 10.62 14.63 13.70
N LYS A 113 9.98 13.80 14.52
CA LYS A 113 8.51 13.74 14.58
C LYS A 113 7.94 15.10 15.01
N HIS A 114 6.78 15.45 14.48
CA HIS A 114 6.10 16.74 14.70
C HIS A 114 5.87 17.16 16.16
N ASP A 115 5.72 16.21 17.08
CA ASP A 115 5.55 16.41 18.53
C ASP A 115 6.86 16.87 19.18
N ARG A 116 7.93 16.91 18.39
CA ARG A 116 9.29 17.33 18.74
C ARG A 116 9.87 18.35 17.74
N LEU A 117 9.02 18.92 16.86
CA LEU A 117 9.38 19.99 15.90
C LEU A 117 9.13 21.40 16.45
#